data_AF-A0A7Y3UPY1-F1
#
_entry.id   AF-A0A7Y3UPY1-F1
#
_cell.length_a   1.000
_cell.length_b   1.000
_cell.length_c   1.000
_cell.angle_alpha   90.00
_cell.angle_beta   90.00
_cell.angle_gamma   90.00
#
_symmetry.space_group_name_H-M   'P 1'
#
loop_
_entity.id
_entity.type
_entity.pdbx_description
1 polymer ?
#
loop_
_entity_poly.entity_id
_entity_poly.type
_entity_poly.pdbx_seq_one_letter_code
_entity_poly.pdbx_strand_id
1 'polypeptide(L)'
;MKTKLFLLFVTVLVTVIAQPSGHADYKEESAENYDIQVFLTPEQALQQTFPDCDSIVYDEVIPTPEEINRLQKRLKRKIFEDHFTVYIGSRSGVVQGYAIITEEVGKFHPYTFIVSSNPEGEIRHIAVLIYRESRGGEIMNKRFLHQFKGKSLKNRIRINRDIINITGATMSVVTMCTGVKKVLGVIEEYYLSGKRGGDLSSLKQVQFKGKREHIEPKLLKKAIMSMGTVFDISAYISDKSEAEKVFNEVFNEVNRLDNLMSNYKTQSDLSKINQKAVSEPVACDDELAYIIEQSIQYGDITKGAFDITIGPLMKKWGFFKEQGRIPDKKELESVLQAVSYKNIHIEEKTTKSLLRGSSSEKVISFANPHTQVDLGGIGKGYAVDVAMKRLHKNGIRSALINFAGNVYASGSPPGRKSWIIGLQNPRNNKEILGSFEITGKAVSTSGDYEKFFTMNGERYSHIIDPRTGKPVQGIASVTIIADSATKADALSTGVFVLGLNEGMKLIEKLSDVEGIIVYEDDSKALRVKTSRGMKGLFKESQKAPKSDVVITGS
;
A
#
# COMPACT_ATOMS: atom_id res chain seq x y z
N MET A 1 55.84 55.64 17.88
CA MET A 1 54.60 56.49 17.95
C MET A 1 53.39 55.57 17.81
N LYS A 2 52.32 55.68 18.60
CA LYS A 2 51.32 56.78 18.67
C LYS A 2 50.56 57.02 17.34
N THR A 3 49.24 56.85 17.43
CA THR A 3 48.16 57.46 16.61
C THR A 3 48.22 57.34 15.07
N LYS A 4 47.32 56.51 14.53
CA LYS A 4 46.17 57.02 13.76
C LYS A 4 44.89 56.29 14.17
N LEU A 5 44.24 56.83 15.20
CA LEU A 5 42.83 56.56 15.54
C LEU A 5 41.96 57.55 14.73
N PHE A 6 40.65 57.32 14.69
CA PHE A 6 39.63 58.22 14.12
C PHE A 6 39.63 58.37 12.59
N LEU A 7 38.77 57.58 11.94
CA LEU A 7 37.72 58.18 11.12
C LEU A 7 36.39 57.45 11.34
N LEU A 8 35.34 58.28 11.43
CA LEU A 8 33.90 58.09 11.63
C LEU A 8 33.28 56.72 11.22
N PHE A 9 32.35 56.14 12.01
CA PHE A 9 30.91 56.49 12.05
C PHE A 9 30.27 56.46 10.64
N VAL A 10 29.31 55.58 10.35
CA VAL A 10 27.86 55.63 10.73
C VAL A 10 27.23 54.25 10.42
N THR A 11 26.14 53.68 11.00
CA THR A 11 25.28 53.82 12.22
C THR A 11 24.14 52.78 12.05
N VAL A 12 23.56 52.01 12.99
CA VAL A 12 23.79 51.53 14.40
C VAL A 12 22.76 50.37 14.64
N LEU A 13 22.85 49.60 15.75
CA LEU A 13 21.92 48.52 16.18
C LEU A 13 22.03 47.21 15.35
N VAL A 14 21.81 45.98 15.88
CA VAL A 14 21.17 45.55 17.15
C VAL A 14 22.06 44.64 18.01
N THR A 15 22.00 44.91 19.31
CA THR A 15 22.32 44.15 20.54
C THR A 15 22.71 42.66 20.48
N VAL A 16 23.79 42.29 21.21
CA VAL A 16 24.12 40.92 21.64
C VAL A 16 23.27 40.50 22.85
N ILE A 17 22.64 39.32 22.81
CA ILE A 17 21.99 38.68 23.98
C ILE A 17 22.44 37.22 24.11
N ALA A 18 22.48 36.75 25.36
CA ALA A 18 23.00 35.49 25.88
C ALA A 18 22.83 34.19 25.05
N GLN A 19 23.80 33.28 25.22
CA GLN A 19 23.67 31.86 24.87
C GLN A 19 22.51 31.20 25.65
N PRO A 20 21.60 30.46 24.98
CA PRO A 20 20.61 29.64 25.66
C PRO A 20 21.21 28.27 26.03
N SER A 21 21.82 28.16 27.21
CA SER A 21 22.15 26.87 27.82
C SER A 21 20.85 26.18 28.31
N GLY A 22 20.33 25.25 27.51
CA GLY A 22 19.07 24.57 27.86
C GLY A 22 18.39 23.74 26.78
N HIS A 23 19.10 23.27 25.75
CA HIS A 23 18.56 22.19 24.92
C HIS A 23 18.50 20.90 25.75
N ALA A 24 17.30 20.41 26.01
CA ALA A 24 17.11 19.04 26.46
C ALA A 24 17.33 18.09 25.27
N ASP A 25 18.14 17.05 25.46
CA ASP A 25 18.40 16.04 24.43
C ASP A 25 17.11 15.29 24.07
N TYR A 26 16.49 15.66 22.95
CA TYR A 26 15.59 14.78 22.24
C TYR A 26 16.42 13.66 21.60
N LYS A 27 16.60 12.57 22.35
CA LYS A 27 17.10 11.33 21.77
C LYS A 27 16.12 10.85 20.69
N GLU A 28 16.59 10.81 19.45
CA GLU A 28 15.89 10.07 18.41
C GLU A 28 15.77 8.59 18.81
N GLU A 29 14.65 7.97 18.46
CA GLU A 29 14.26 6.65 18.94
C GLU A 29 14.30 5.60 17.82
N SER A 30 14.60 4.35 18.16
CA SER A 30 14.58 3.25 17.19
C SER A 30 13.13 2.90 16.80
N ALA A 31 12.93 2.55 15.53
CA ALA A 31 11.63 2.13 14.99
C ALA A 31 11.05 0.87 15.68
N GLU A 32 11.84 0.19 16.51
CA GLU A 32 11.45 -0.99 17.30
C GLU A 32 10.47 -0.66 18.45
N ASN A 33 10.34 0.61 18.85
CA ASN A 33 9.45 1.01 19.94
C ASN A 33 8.05 1.47 19.49
N TYR A 34 7.82 1.62 18.17
CA TYR A 34 6.54 2.02 17.60
C TYR A 34 5.73 0.81 17.14
N ASP A 35 4.69 0.45 17.89
CA ASP A 35 3.79 -0.67 17.58
C ASP A 35 2.32 -0.25 17.72
N ILE A 36 1.55 -0.25 16.62
CA ILE A 36 0.16 0.21 16.61
C ILE A 36 -0.79 -0.94 16.99
N GLN A 37 -1.17 -0.96 18.27
CA GLN A 37 -2.16 -1.90 18.80
C GLN A 37 -3.54 -1.23 18.85
N VAL A 38 -4.44 -1.62 17.94
CA VAL A 38 -5.84 -1.14 17.90
C VAL A 38 -6.73 -2.13 18.66
N PHE A 39 -7.38 -1.65 19.71
CA PHE A 39 -8.23 -2.46 20.59
C PHE A 39 -9.73 -2.20 20.39
N LEU A 40 -10.12 -0.94 20.14
CA LEU A 40 -11.51 -0.53 19.93
C LEU A 40 -11.59 0.57 18.88
N THR A 41 -12.60 0.49 18.01
CA THR A 41 -13.02 1.65 17.21
C THR A 41 -13.71 2.69 18.10
N PRO A 42 -13.76 3.98 17.68
CA PRO A 42 -14.57 5.00 18.34
C PRO A 42 -16.02 4.56 18.57
N GLU A 43 -16.60 3.85 17.60
CA GLU A 43 -17.96 3.31 17.67
C GLU A 43 -18.12 2.27 18.79
N GLN A 44 -17.23 1.28 18.86
CA GLN A 44 -17.23 0.25 19.91
C GLN A 44 -16.97 0.83 21.31
N ALA A 45 -16.12 1.85 21.40
CA ALA A 45 -15.80 2.55 22.65
C ALA A 45 -16.99 3.39 23.15
N LEU A 46 -17.76 4.01 22.26
CA LEU A 46 -18.99 4.72 22.58
C LEU A 46 -20.13 3.77 22.97
N GLN A 47 -20.29 2.65 22.25
CA GLN A 47 -21.25 1.58 22.62
C GLN A 47 -20.96 1.00 24.01
N GLN A 48 -19.69 0.76 24.37
CA GLN A 48 -19.31 0.28 25.71
C GLN A 48 -19.45 1.35 26.81
N THR A 49 -19.33 2.63 26.44
CA THR A 49 -19.56 3.76 27.34
C THR A 49 -21.04 3.97 27.67
N PHE A 50 -21.90 3.83 26.67
CA PHE A 50 -23.32 4.20 26.71
C PHE A 50 -24.29 3.02 26.40
N PRO A 51 -24.14 1.84 27.03
CA PRO A 51 -24.90 0.64 26.63
C PRO A 51 -26.42 0.72 26.88
N ASP A 52 -26.86 1.62 27.76
CA ASP A 52 -28.27 1.79 28.15
C ASP A 52 -28.97 2.98 27.47
N CYS A 53 -28.29 3.64 26.52
CA CYS A 53 -28.77 4.86 25.86
C CYS A 53 -29.52 4.53 24.55
N ASP A 54 -30.61 5.24 24.28
CA ASP A 54 -31.37 5.11 23.02
C ASP A 54 -31.01 6.20 21.98
N SER A 55 -30.34 7.27 22.42
CA SER A 55 -29.72 8.28 21.55
C SER A 55 -28.36 8.67 22.13
N ILE A 56 -27.41 8.97 21.24
CA ILE A 56 -26.14 9.59 21.62
C ILE A 56 -25.90 10.67 20.58
N VAL A 57 -25.64 11.91 21.01
CA VAL A 57 -25.30 13.05 20.14
C VAL A 57 -23.84 13.44 20.35
N TYR A 58 -23.30 14.25 19.45
CA TYR A 58 -22.00 14.89 19.65
C TYR A 58 -22.12 16.41 19.45
N ASP A 59 -21.30 17.13 20.21
CA ASP A 59 -21.18 18.58 20.20
C ASP A 59 -19.71 18.97 20.07
N GLU A 60 -19.42 19.94 19.21
CA GLU A 60 -18.07 20.47 19.04
C GLU A 60 -17.89 21.71 19.92
N VAL A 61 -17.05 21.57 20.93
CA VAL A 61 -16.66 22.64 21.85
C VAL A 61 -15.37 23.27 21.32
N ILE A 62 -15.47 24.46 20.71
CA ILE A 62 -14.32 25.29 20.34
C ILE A 62 -14.09 26.28 21.50
N PRO A 63 -13.03 26.13 22.33
CA PRO A 63 -12.83 26.97 23.50
C PRO A 63 -12.42 28.40 23.13
N THR A 64 -13.00 29.39 23.82
CA THR A 64 -12.48 30.76 23.76
C THR A 64 -11.09 30.85 24.44
N PRO A 65 -10.24 31.85 24.08
CA PRO A 65 -8.96 32.07 24.73
C PRO A 65 -9.04 32.30 26.26
N GLU A 66 -10.20 32.71 26.77
CA GLU A 66 -10.45 32.78 28.22
C GLU A 66 -10.77 31.42 28.84
N GLU A 67 -11.61 30.62 28.20
CA GLU A 67 -11.99 29.29 28.67
C GLU A 67 -10.82 28.33 28.71
N ILE A 68 -10.01 28.31 27.65
CA ILE A 68 -8.80 27.48 27.60
C ILE A 68 -7.84 27.89 28.72
N ASN A 69 -7.68 29.19 28.98
CA ASN A 69 -6.86 29.73 30.06
C ASN A 69 -7.42 29.37 31.46
N ARG A 70 -8.75 29.41 31.66
CA ARG A 70 -9.40 28.92 32.90
C ARG A 70 -9.16 27.42 33.10
N LEU A 71 -9.37 26.60 32.07
CA LEU A 71 -9.12 25.15 32.10
C LEU A 71 -7.65 24.84 32.41
N GLN A 72 -6.71 25.49 31.72
CA GLN A 72 -5.26 25.34 31.95
C GLN A 72 -4.86 25.70 33.38
N LYS A 73 -5.38 26.80 33.93
CA LYS A 73 -5.13 27.21 35.33
C LYS A 73 -5.69 26.20 36.34
N ARG A 74 -6.95 25.77 36.14
CA ARG A 74 -7.65 24.80 37.00
C ARG A 74 -7.00 23.41 36.99
N LEU A 75 -6.55 22.95 35.82
CA LEU A 75 -5.89 21.65 35.64
C LEU A 75 -4.37 21.67 35.83
N LYS A 76 -3.77 22.86 35.95
CA LYS A 76 -2.30 23.10 36.07
C LYS A 76 -1.48 22.44 34.96
N ARG A 77 -2.02 22.37 33.74
CA ARG A 77 -1.35 21.86 32.53
C ARG A 77 -1.54 22.81 31.35
N LYS A 78 -0.71 22.68 30.32
CA LYS A 78 -1.07 23.17 28.99
C LYS A 78 -2.13 22.25 28.36
N ILE A 79 -2.93 22.85 27.51
CA ILE A 79 -3.91 22.25 26.62
C ILE A 79 -3.53 22.84 25.25
N PHE A 80 -3.47 21.99 24.23
CA PHE A 80 -2.99 22.33 22.88
C PHE A 80 -4.07 22.09 21.81
N GLU A 81 -5.17 21.46 22.23
CA GLU A 81 -6.38 21.20 21.47
C GLU A 81 -7.16 22.50 21.24
N ASP A 82 -7.50 22.78 19.98
CA ASP A 82 -8.31 23.91 19.54
C ASP A 82 -9.83 23.64 19.56
N HIS A 83 -10.21 22.36 19.65
CA HIS A 83 -11.59 21.91 19.83
C HIS A 83 -11.66 20.61 20.65
N PHE A 84 -12.85 20.31 21.19
CA PHE A 84 -13.19 19.05 21.83
C PHE A 84 -14.54 18.53 21.33
N THR A 85 -14.53 17.35 20.72
CA THR A 85 -15.76 16.60 20.42
C THR A 85 -16.27 15.94 21.70
N VAL A 86 -17.44 16.37 22.17
CA VAL A 86 -18.07 15.82 23.38
C VAL A 86 -19.31 15.04 23.01
N TYR A 87 -19.31 13.74 23.36
CA TYR A 87 -20.39 12.82 23.13
C TYR A 87 -21.34 12.82 24.33
N ILE A 88 -22.65 12.94 24.08
CA ILE A 88 -23.70 13.03 25.11
C ILE A 88 -24.65 11.87 24.91
N GLY A 89 -24.64 10.90 25.82
CA GLY A 89 -25.57 9.77 25.80
C GLY A 89 -26.86 10.13 26.53
N SER A 90 -28.01 9.82 25.94
CA SER A 90 -29.33 10.01 26.54
C SER A 90 -30.21 8.77 26.39
N ARG A 91 -31.18 8.67 27.30
CA ARG A 91 -32.23 7.65 27.28
C ARG A 91 -33.57 8.35 27.42
N SER A 92 -34.41 8.21 26.41
CA SER A 92 -35.77 8.77 26.36
C SER A 92 -35.78 10.27 26.64
N GLY A 93 -34.79 10.98 26.08
CA GLY A 93 -34.56 12.42 26.26
C GLY A 93 -33.67 12.80 27.45
N VAL A 94 -33.51 11.93 28.47
CA VAL A 94 -32.75 12.24 29.70
C VAL A 94 -31.27 11.89 29.53
N VAL A 95 -30.37 12.86 29.74
CA VAL A 95 -28.90 12.63 29.67
C VAL A 95 -28.46 11.60 30.72
N GLN A 96 -27.76 10.57 30.26
CA GLN A 96 -27.19 9.47 31.05
C GLN A 96 -25.69 9.64 31.32
N GLY A 97 -25.04 10.57 30.62
CA GLY A 97 -23.63 10.91 30.81
C GLY A 97 -22.99 11.61 29.61
N TYR A 98 -21.72 11.97 29.80
CA TYR A 98 -20.88 12.67 28.83
C TYR A 98 -19.60 11.87 28.59
N ALA A 99 -19.02 11.95 27.40
CA ALA A 99 -17.74 11.29 27.09
C ALA A 99 -16.91 12.10 26.09
N ILE A 100 -15.59 11.97 26.18
CA ILE A 100 -14.64 12.53 25.20
C ILE A 100 -13.65 11.42 24.83
N ILE A 101 -13.41 11.25 23.53
CA ILE A 101 -12.29 10.46 23.03
C ILE A 101 -11.09 11.42 22.98
N THR A 102 -10.05 11.13 23.74
CA THR A 102 -8.85 11.96 23.85
C THR A 102 -7.62 11.20 23.36
N GLU A 103 -6.70 11.94 22.76
CA GLU A 103 -5.33 11.52 22.58
C GLU A 103 -4.42 12.23 23.61
N GLU A 104 -3.38 11.56 24.08
CA GLU A 104 -2.33 12.13 24.94
C GLU A 104 -0.99 11.44 24.60
N VAL A 105 0.14 12.15 24.75
CA VAL A 105 1.48 11.59 24.51
C VAL A 105 1.92 10.75 25.71
N GLY A 106 2.29 9.50 25.47
CA GLY A 106 2.75 8.54 26.48
C GLY A 106 4.18 8.82 26.95
N LYS A 107 5.06 7.84 26.81
CA LYS A 107 6.51 8.02 27.01
C LYS A 107 7.15 8.71 25.81
N PHE A 108 6.70 8.38 24.60
CA PHE A 108 7.24 8.82 23.32
C PHE A 108 6.17 9.01 22.23
N HIS A 109 5.09 8.22 22.26
CA HIS A 109 4.09 8.20 21.20
C HIS A 109 2.68 8.50 21.75
N PRO A 110 1.80 9.13 20.95
CA PRO A 110 0.44 9.37 21.37
C PRO A 110 -0.35 8.07 21.45
N TYR A 111 -1.28 7.97 22.41
CA TYR A 111 -2.28 6.91 22.48
C TYR A 111 -3.68 7.46 22.73
N THR A 112 -4.69 6.79 22.19
CA THR A 112 -6.08 7.25 22.13
C THR A 112 -6.96 6.47 23.09
N PHE A 113 -7.75 7.16 23.93
CA PHE A 113 -8.65 6.53 24.90
C PHE A 113 -9.93 7.35 25.12
N ILE A 114 -11.04 6.69 25.44
CA ILE A 114 -12.30 7.33 25.83
C ILE A 114 -12.38 7.45 27.35
N VAL A 115 -12.92 8.57 27.83
CA VAL A 115 -13.25 8.79 29.24
C VAL A 115 -14.67 9.34 29.31
N SER A 116 -15.50 8.79 30.21
CA SER A 116 -16.88 9.23 30.38
C SER A 116 -17.27 9.47 31.84
N SER A 117 -18.23 10.37 32.07
CA SER A 117 -18.83 10.64 33.36
C SER A 117 -20.36 10.48 33.33
N ASN A 118 -20.95 10.29 34.51
CA ASN A 118 -22.37 10.58 34.75
C ASN A 118 -22.63 12.11 34.75
N PRO A 119 -23.90 12.57 34.84
CA PRO A 119 -24.24 13.98 34.97
C PRO A 119 -23.69 14.66 36.24
N GLU A 120 -23.27 13.90 37.25
CA GLU A 120 -22.71 14.42 38.52
C GLU A 120 -21.21 14.73 38.44
N GLY A 121 -20.53 14.27 37.38
CA GLY A 121 -19.09 14.48 37.10
C GLY A 121 -18.18 13.33 37.55
N GLU A 122 -18.74 12.18 37.90
CA GLU A 122 -18.02 10.97 38.31
C GLU A 122 -17.83 9.99 37.14
N ILE A 123 -16.63 9.40 37.04
CA ILE A 123 -16.25 8.53 35.92
C ILE A 123 -17.12 7.28 35.89
N ARG A 124 -17.81 7.08 34.76
CA ARG A 124 -18.64 5.91 34.47
C ARG A 124 -17.83 4.80 33.80
N HIS A 125 -17.04 5.15 32.78
CA HIS A 125 -16.26 4.21 31.97
C HIS A 125 -14.96 4.85 31.43
N ILE A 126 -13.94 4.02 31.20
CA ILE A 126 -12.71 4.37 30.46
C ILE A 126 -12.33 3.13 29.64
N ALA A 127 -11.94 3.33 28.37
CA ALA A 127 -11.33 2.29 27.55
C ALA A 127 -10.26 2.86 26.61
N VAL A 128 -9.20 2.09 26.36
CA VAL A 128 -8.15 2.42 25.38
C VAL A 128 -8.59 1.96 23.99
N LEU A 129 -8.48 2.85 22.99
CA LEU A 129 -8.86 2.58 21.60
C LEU A 129 -7.64 2.15 20.79
N ILE A 130 -6.55 2.92 20.88
CA ILE A 130 -5.30 2.70 20.14
C ILE A 130 -4.14 2.97 21.10
N TYR A 131 -3.21 2.03 21.20
CA TYR A 131 -1.92 2.20 21.86
C TYR A 131 -0.80 2.10 20.82
N ARG A 132 0.30 2.84 21.01
CA ARG A 132 1.34 3.02 19.97
C ARG A 132 2.78 2.81 20.45
N GLU A 133 2.98 2.23 21.64
CA GLU A 133 4.30 2.02 22.26
C GLU A 133 4.55 0.53 22.54
N SER A 134 5.77 0.05 22.34
CA SER A 134 6.17 -1.35 22.58
C SER A 134 6.04 -1.84 24.03
N ARG A 135 5.81 -0.94 24.99
CA ARG A 135 5.63 -1.21 26.43
C ARG A 135 4.63 -0.24 27.06
N GLY A 136 4.02 -0.63 28.17
CA GLY A 136 3.06 0.20 28.90
C GLY A 136 1.59 -0.03 28.52
N GLY A 137 1.33 -0.93 27.56
CA GLY A 137 -0.02 -1.34 27.17
C GLY A 137 -0.83 -1.97 28.31
N GLU A 138 -0.19 -2.38 29.41
CA GLU A 138 -0.82 -2.94 30.61
C GLU A 138 -1.91 -2.03 31.22
N ILE A 139 -1.88 -0.73 30.92
CA ILE A 139 -2.95 0.23 31.27
C ILE A 139 -4.31 -0.11 30.63
N MET A 140 -4.36 -0.95 29.58
CA MET A 140 -5.61 -1.41 28.96
C MET A 140 -6.40 -2.39 29.85
N ASN A 141 -5.75 -2.97 30.87
CA ASN A 141 -6.35 -4.05 31.64
C ASN A 141 -7.61 -3.58 32.39
N LYS A 142 -8.73 -4.31 32.22
CA LYS A 142 -10.01 -4.01 32.88
C LYS A 142 -9.86 -3.78 34.40
N ARG A 143 -8.98 -4.53 35.07
CA ARG A 143 -8.67 -4.38 36.51
C ARG A 143 -8.00 -3.04 36.85
N PHE A 144 -7.12 -2.53 35.97
CA PHE A 144 -6.47 -1.22 36.15
C PHE A 144 -7.46 -0.09 35.84
N LEU A 145 -8.20 -0.17 34.73
CA LEU A 145 -9.17 0.84 34.32
C LEU A 145 -10.34 0.99 35.32
N HIS A 146 -10.77 -0.12 35.95
CA HIS A 146 -11.81 -0.10 36.98
C HIS A 146 -11.47 0.82 38.16
N GLN A 147 -10.19 1.05 38.46
CA GLN A 147 -9.76 1.95 39.54
C GLN A 147 -10.25 3.39 39.37
N PHE A 148 -10.58 3.83 38.16
CA PHE A 148 -11.05 5.19 37.91
C PHE A 148 -12.54 5.40 38.20
N LYS A 149 -13.34 4.33 38.25
CA LYS A 149 -14.80 4.40 38.38
C LYS A 149 -15.23 5.14 39.65
N GLY A 150 -16.21 6.03 39.55
CA GLY A 150 -16.72 6.83 40.68
C GLY A 150 -15.80 7.96 41.14
N LYS A 151 -14.70 8.27 40.43
CA LYS A 151 -13.86 9.43 40.71
C LYS A 151 -14.29 10.62 39.86
N SER A 152 -14.18 11.82 40.41
CA SER A 152 -14.46 13.12 39.78
C SER A 152 -13.29 14.08 40.02
N LEU A 153 -13.34 15.33 39.52
CA LEU A 153 -12.32 16.34 39.89
C LEU A 153 -12.47 16.86 41.33
N LYS A 154 -13.67 16.72 41.91
CA LYS A 154 -13.93 16.93 43.35
C LYS A 154 -13.24 15.84 44.19
N ASN A 155 -13.17 14.62 43.65
CA ASN A 155 -12.55 13.46 44.27
C ASN A 155 -11.10 13.22 43.81
N ARG A 156 -10.46 12.17 44.34
CA ARG A 156 -9.01 12.01 44.29
C ARG A 156 -8.55 11.07 43.15
N ILE A 157 -7.84 11.64 42.18
CA ILE A 157 -7.09 10.92 41.13
C ILE A 157 -5.59 11.24 41.28
N ARG A 158 -4.92 10.62 42.26
CA ARG A 158 -3.46 10.72 42.46
C ARG A 158 -2.84 9.33 42.38
N ILE A 159 -1.75 9.24 41.64
CA ILE A 159 -0.99 8.00 41.43
C ILE A 159 -0.30 7.62 42.76
N ASN A 160 -0.17 6.31 43.02
CA ASN A 160 0.36 5.74 44.27
C ASN A 160 -0.45 6.12 45.53
N ARG A 161 -1.70 6.57 45.38
CA ARG A 161 -2.63 6.84 46.50
C ARG A 161 -4.07 6.44 46.19
N ASP A 162 -4.58 6.84 45.02
CA ASP A 162 -5.97 6.61 44.62
C ASP A 162 -6.08 5.87 43.27
N ILE A 163 -4.97 5.78 42.53
CA ILE A 163 -4.73 4.89 41.38
C ILE A 163 -3.40 4.16 41.66
N ILE A 164 -3.40 2.83 41.65
CA ILE A 164 -2.20 2.00 41.77
C ILE A 164 -1.40 2.10 40.46
N ASN A 165 -0.10 2.39 40.57
CA ASN A 165 0.81 2.46 39.42
C ASN A 165 1.21 1.07 38.93
N ILE A 166 1.61 0.98 37.66
CA ILE A 166 2.12 -0.25 37.04
C ILE A 166 3.64 -0.10 36.83
N THR A 167 4.42 -1.02 37.39
CA THR A 167 5.87 -1.12 37.18
C THR A 167 6.18 -1.29 35.70
N GLY A 168 7.07 -0.47 35.15
CA GLY A 168 7.40 -0.44 33.71
C GLY A 168 6.50 0.49 32.87
N ALA A 169 5.27 0.75 33.31
CA ALA A 169 4.28 1.58 32.59
C ALA A 169 4.00 2.95 33.23
N THR A 170 4.87 3.41 34.15
CA THR A 170 4.64 4.63 34.96
C THR A 170 4.30 5.87 34.12
N MET A 171 4.98 6.09 32.99
CA MET A 171 4.68 7.24 32.12
C MET A 171 3.28 7.13 31.53
N SER A 172 2.91 5.97 31.00
CA SER A 172 1.59 5.71 30.44
C SER A 172 0.49 5.89 31.51
N VAL A 173 0.72 5.44 32.75
CA VAL A 173 -0.18 5.69 33.90
C VAL A 173 -0.30 7.20 34.23
N VAL A 174 0.81 7.94 34.20
CA VAL A 174 0.83 9.41 34.41
C VAL A 174 0.00 10.11 33.34
N THR A 175 0.27 9.83 32.07
CA THR A 175 -0.43 10.38 30.91
C THR A 175 -1.93 10.10 30.96
N MET A 176 -2.35 8.89 31.35
CA MET A 176 -3.78 8.58 31.46
C MET A 176 -4.41 9.41 32.58
N CYS A 177 -3.74 9.52 33.74
CA CYS A 177 -4.24 10.33 34.85
C CYS A 177 -4.31 11.84 34.53
N THR A 178 -3.50 12.36 33.60
CA THR A 178 -3.59 13.77 33.15
C THR A 178 -4.65 13.98 32.07
N GLY A 179 -4.87 13.01 31.18
CA GLY A 179 -5.94 13.07 30.18
C GLY A 179 -7.33 12.86 30.75
N VAL A 180 -7.51 11.94 31.71
CA VAL A 180 -8.77 11.78 32.46
C VAL A 180 -9.17 13.09 33.14
N LYS A 181 -8.22 13.81 33.74
CA LYS A 181 -8.48 15.14 34.34
C LYS A 181 -8.82 16.20 33.30
N LYS A 182 -8.20 16.17 32.12
CA LYS A 182 -8.53 17.06 31.00
C LYS A 182 -9.99 16.86 30.56
N VAL A 183 -10.39 15.62 30.31
CA VAL A 183 -11.76 15.28 29.89
C VAL A 183 -12.80 15.71 30.93
N LEU A 184 -12.62 15.33 32.21
CA LEU A 184 -13.52 15.79 33.27
C LEU A 184 -13.53 17.33 33.41
N GLY A 185 -12.39 17.99 33.18
CA GLY A 185 -12.26 19.43 33.23
C GLY A 185 -13.14 20.15 32.21
N VAL A 186 -13.11 19.66 30.97
CA VAL A 186 -13.95 20.13 29.85
C VAL A 186 -15.43 19.85 30.13
N ILE A 187 -15.79 18.62 30.54
CA ILE A 187 -17.18 18.25 30.85
C ILE A 187 -17.75 19.15 31.97
N GLU A 188 -17.00 19.38 33.04
CA GLU A 188 -17.40 20.28 34.14
C GLU A 188 -17.42 21.78 33.75
N GLU A 189 -16.52 22.26 32.87
CA GLU A 189 -16.50 23.69 32.45
C GLU A 189 -17.66 24.05 31.52
N TYR A 190 -18.10 23.12 30.66
CA TYR A 190 -19.12 23.38 29.63
C TYR A 190 -20.51 22.85 29.99
N TYR A 191 -20.64 21.63 30.49
CA TYR A 191 -21.96 21.01 30.70
C TYR A 191 -22.41 21.08 32.16
N LEU A 192 -21.56 20.68 33.10
CA LEU A 192 -21.97 20.65 34.53
C LEU A 192 -21.96 22.04 35.19
N SER A 193 -21.49 23.04 34.46
CA SER A 193 -21.60 24.47 34.78
C SER A 193 -22.91 25.11 34.31
N GLY A 194 -23.69 24.42 33.48
CA GLY A 194 -24.90 24.95 32.84
C GLY A 194 -24.65 25.89 31.64
N LYS A 195 -23.41 26.00 31.13
CA LYS A 195 -23.11 26.85 29.94
C LYS A 195 -23.60 26.25 28.62
N ARG A 196 -23.61 24.92 28.51
CA ARG A 196 -24.19 24.12 27.43
C ARG A 196 -25.01 22.98 28.04
N GLY A 197 -26.06 22.57 27.36
CA GLY A 197 -26.99 21.52 27.81
C GLY A 197 -28.36 22.08 28.17
N GLY A 198 -29.31 21.93 27.26
CA GLY A 198 -30.72 22.33 27.45
C GLY A 198 -31.57 21.84 26.28
N ASP A 199 -31.18 22.20 25.06
CA ASP A 199 -31.68 21.57 23.83
C ASP A 199 -30.60 20.64 23.26
N LEU A 200 -30.94 19.35 23.10
CA LEU A 200 -30.10 18.36 22.43
C LEU A 200 -30.53 18.13 20.97
N SER A 201 -31.69 18.66 20.53
CA SER A 201 -32.24 18.40 19.20
C SER A 201 -31.52 19.15 18.08
N SER A 202 -30.84 20.25 18.41
CA SER A 202 -29.92 20.98 17.54
C SER A 202 -28.54 20.31 17.38
N LEU A 203 -28.22 19.29 18.17
CA LEU A 203 -26.94 18.56 18.12
C LEU A 203 -27.00 17.37 17.16
N LYS A 204 -25.86 17.01 16.57
CA LYS A 204 -25.77 15.92 15.59
C LYS A 204 -25.80 14.57 16.30
N GLN A 205 -26.70 13.67 15.89
CA GLN A 205 -26.68 12.29 16.39
C GLN A 205 -25.43 11.54 15.93
N VAL A 206 -24.84 10.77 16.86
CA VAL A 206 -23.83 9.76 16.56
C VAL A 206 -24.54 8.57 15.94
N GLN A 207 -24.31 8.37 14.64
CA GLN A 207 -24.87 7.23 13.92
C GLN A 207 -24.02 5.98 14.12
N PHE A 208 -24.44 5.13 15.05
CA PHE A 208 -23.92 3.76 15.16
C PHE A 208 -24.40 2.94 13.96
N LYS A 209 -23.54 2.08 13.42
CA LYS A 209 -23.75 1.33 12.18
C LYS A 209 -24.68 0.11 12.35
N GLY A 210 -25.73 0.26 13.17
CA GLY A 210 -26.90 -0.62 13.13
C GLY A 210 -27.69 -0.49 11.82
N LYS A 211 -27.59 0.68 11.16
CA LYS A 211 -27.81 0.85 9.72
C LYS A 211 -26.66 1.68 9.16
N ARG A 212 -26.19 1.33 7.96
CA ARG A 212 -25.32 2.23 7.18
C ARG A 212 -26.19 3.36 6.65
N GLU A 213 -25.91 4.61 7.03
CA GLU A 213 -26.06 5.66 6.04
C GLU A 213 -25.11 5.34 4.87
N HIS A 214 -25.61 5.52 3.65
CA HIS A 214 -24.80 5.33 2.45
C HIS A 214 -23.86 6.53 2.27
N ILE A 215 -22.76 6.54 3.05
CA ILE A 215 -21.56 7.29 2.66
C ILE A 215 -21.07 6.67 1.37
N GLU A 216 -21.47 7.25 0.24
CA GLU A 216 -21.11 6.74 -1.09
C GLU A 216 -19.60 6.54 -1.17
N PRO A 217 -19.12 5.32 -1.53
CA PRO A 217 -17.69 5.07 -1.69
C PRO A 217 -17.09 6.08 -2.66
N LYS A 218 -16.06 6.81 -2.23
CA LYS A 218 -15.36 7.80 -3.05
C LYS A 218 -14.17 7.14 -3.71
N LEU A 219 -13.85 7.57 -4.94
CA LEU A 219 -12.65 7.11 -5.64
C LEU A 219 -11.43 7.75 -4.98
N LEU A 220 -10.68 6.96 -4.23
CA LEU A 220 -9.41 7.34 -3.63
C LEU A 220 -8.28 6.71 -4.46
N LYS A 221 -7.25 7.52 -4.74
CA LYS A 221 -6.07 7.10 -5.51
C LYS A 221 -4.79 7.31 -4.71
N LYS A 222 -3.83 6.39 -4.81
CA LYS A 222 -2.48 6.53 -4.24
C LYS A 222 -1.49 5.72 -5.07
N ALA A 223 -0.27 6.24 -5.25
CA ALA A 223 0.78 5.61 -6.06
C ALA A 223 2.13 5.65 -5.34
N ILE A 224 3.02 4.72 -5.71
CA ILE A 224 4.43 4.65 -5.28
C ILE A 224 5.33 4.25 -6.45
N MET A 225 6.65 4.39 -6.27
CA MET A 225 7.63 3.68 -7.08
C MET A 225 7.92 2.31 -6.44
N SER A 226 7.88 1.23 -7.22
CA SER A 226 8.32 -0.12 -6.81
C SER A 226 8.69 -0.96 -8.03
N MET A 227 9.56 -1.96 -7.89
CA MET A 227 10.10 -2.78 -9.01
C MET A 227 10.61 -1.94 -10.21
N GLY A 228 11.15 -0.75 -9.94
CA GLY A 228 11.67 0.17 -10.95
C GLY A 228 10.62 1.00 -11.73
N THR A 229 9.33 0.95 -11.37
CA THR A 229 8.28 1.71 -12.09
C THR A 229 7.14 2.17 -11.16
N VAL A 230 6.12 2.83 -11.71
CA VAL A 230 4.95 3.33 -10.96
C VAL A 230 3.94 2.20 -10.71
N PHE A 231 3.58 2.02 -9.44
CA PHE A 231 2.46 1.19 -8.98
C PHE A 231 1.37 2.09 -8.40
N ASP A 232 0.16 2.09 -8.97
CA ASP A 232 -0.98 2.86 -8.48
C ASP A 232 -2.21 1.99 -8.13
N ILE A 233 -2.90 2.42 -7.07
CA ILE A 233 -4.19 1.87 -6.63
C ILE A 233 -5.24 2.97 -6.77
N SER A 234 -6.36 2.62 -7.40
CA SER A 234 -7.55 3.44 -7.56
C SER A 234 -8.76 2.68 -7.00
N ALA A 235 -9.20 2.96 -5.76
CA ALA A 235 -10.24 2.18 -5.07
C ALA A 235 -11.43 3.02 -4.60
N TYR A 236 -12.62 2.42 -4.62
CA TYR A 236 -13.85 3.03 -4.11
C TYR A 236 -14.07 2.65 -2.64
N ILE A 237 -13.83 3.61 -1.73
CA ILE A 237 -13.82 3.40 -0.28
C ILE A 237 -14.57 4.56 0.40
N SER A 238 -15.33 4.28 1.47
CA SER A 238 -16.12 5.31 2.19
C SER A 238 -15.32 6.06 3.27
N ASP A 239 -14.24 5.47 3.79
CA ASP A 239 -13.36 6.04 4.81
C ASP A 239 -11.92 6.24 4.27
N LYS A 240 -11.36 7.44 4.45
CA LYS A 240 -10.01 7.79 3.97
C LYS A 240 -8.89 7.24 4.87
N SER A 241 -9.14 7.09 6.16
CA SER A 241 -8.19 6.52 7.13
C SER A 241 -8.04 5.01 6.91
N GLU A 242 -9.17 4.32 6.68
CA GLU A 242 -9.19 2.92 6.26
C GLU A 242 -8.42 2.73 4.95
N ALA A 243 -8.69 3.57 3.94
CA ALA A 243 -7.97 3.55 2.66
C ALA A 243 -6.46 3.76 2.82
N GLU A 244 -6.02 4.73 3.61
CA GLU A 244 -4.60 5.00 3.82
C GLU A 244 -3.86 3.84 4.51
N LYS A 245 -4.48 3.21 5.52
CA LYS A 245 -3.95 2.00 6.14
C LYS A 245 -3.82 0.86 5.13
N VAL A 246 -4.89 0.56 4.39
CA VAL A 246 -4.91 -0.59 3.47
C VAL A 246 -3.99 -0.38 2.27
N PHE A 247 -3.88 0.84 1.73
CA PHE A 247 -2.91 1.14 0.68
C PHE A 247 -1.46 0.96 1.19
N ASN A 248 -1.15 1.35 2.43
CA ASN A 248 0.18 1.13 3.00
C ASN A 248 0.47 -0.37 3.21
N GLU A 249 -0.51 -1.18 3.63
CA GLU A 249 -0.37 -2.64 3.70
C GLU A 249 -0.04 -3.26 2.34
N VAL A 250 -0.73 -2.82 1.28
CA VAL A 250 -0.47 -3.27 -0.10
C VAL A 250 0.92 -2.85 -0.58
N PHE A 251 1.33 -1.61 -0.33
CA PHE A 251 2.64 -1.10 -0.73
C PHE A 251 3.80 -1.83 -0.04
N ASN A 252 3.66 -2.16 1.25
CA ASN A 252 4.66 -2.94 1.97
C ASN A 252 4.81 -4.35 1.40
N GLU A 253 3.70 -4.97 0.97
CA GLU A 253 3.71 -6.28 0.30
C GLU A 253 4.37 -6.23 -1.08
N VAL A 254 4.06 -5.22 -1.92
CA VAL A 254 4.72 -5.06 -3.23
C VAL A 254 6.22 -4.79 -3.07
N ASN A 255 6.63 -4.02 -2.06
CA ASN A 255 8.05 -3.79 -1.75
C ASN A 255 8.76 -5.04 -1.19
N ARG A 256 8.04 -5.94 -0.48
CA ARG A 256 8.56 -7.27 -0.11
C ARG A 256 8.78 -8.12 -1.35
N LEU A 257 7.82 -8.15 -2.27
CA LEU A 257 7.91 -8.88 -3.54
C LEU A 257 9.05 -8.36 -4.44
N ASP A 258 9.31 -7.05 -4.45
CA ASP A 258 10.48 -6.46 -5.11
C ASP A 258 11.82 -6.86 -4.44
N ASN A 259 11.83 -7.15 -3.13
CA ASN A 259 13.01 -7.72 -2.46
C ASN A 259 13.17 -9.23 -2.73
N LEU A 260 12.09 -9.94 -3.02
CA LEU A 260 12.09 -11.37 -3.37
C LEU A 260 12.56 -11.60 -4.82
N MET A 261 11.98 -10.87 -5.77
CA MET A 261 12.07 -11.14 -7.22
C MET A 261 13.09 -10.29 -7.99
N SER A 262 13.62 -9.18 -7.45
CA SER A 262 14.43 -8.26 -8.26
C SER A 262 15.81 -8.83 -8.62
N ASN A 263 16.10 -9.02 -9.90
CA ASN A 263 17.43 -9.38 -10.40
C ASN A 263 18.43 -8.19 -10.43
N TYR A 264 17.98 -6.97 -10.13
CA TYR A 264 18.83 -5.78 -9.99
C TYR A 264 19.38 -5.64 -8.56
N LYS A 265 18.62 -6.07 -7.54
CA LYS A 265 19.07 -6.03 -6.13
C LYS A 265 19.95 -7.23 -5.84
N THR A 266 21.25 -7.02 -5.59
CA THR A 266 22.23 -8.10 -5.33
C THR A 266 21.90 -8.97 -4.11
N GLN A 267 21.11 -8.45 -3.16
CA GLN A 267 20.69 -9.12 -1.93
C GLN A 267 19.28 -9.74 -1.98
N SER A 268 18.60 -9.70 -3.14
CA SER A 268 17.32 -10.42 -3.31
C SER A 268 17.52 -11.93 -3.32
N ASP A 269 16.45 -12.67 -3.06
CA ASP A 269 16.51 -14.13 -3.07
C ASP A 269 16.67 -14.69 -4.48
N LEU A 270 16.04 -14.07 -5.50
CA LEU A 270 16.33 -14.39 -6.90
C LEU A 270 17.81 -14.13 -7.27
N SER A 271 18.41 -13.04 -6.80
CA SER A 271 19.83 -12.77 -7.05
C SER A 271 20.74 -13.79 -6.37
N LYS A 272 20.39 -14.30 -5.17
CA LYS A 272 21.15 -15.36 -4.49
C LYS A 272 21.10 -16.67 -5.28
N ILE A 273 19.92 -17.05 -5.77
CA ILE A 273 19.72 -18.22 -6.64
C ILE A 273 20.56 -18.07 -7.92
N ASN A 274 20.47 -16.93 -8.61
CA ASN A 274 21.25 -16.62 -9.80
C ASN A 274 22.78 -16.60 -9.60
N GLN A 275 23.27 -16.49 -8.37
CA GLN A 275 24.70 -16.54 -8.02
C GLN A 275 25.19 -17.95 -7.67
N LYS A 276 24.30 -18.88 -7.28
CA LYS A 276 24.67 -20.14 -6.61
C LYS A 276 24.09 -21.42 -7.24
N ALA A 277 22.92 -21.35 -7.88
CA ALA A 277 22.20 -22.51 -8.41
C ALA A 277 22.98 -23.31 -9.47
N VAL A 278 23.99 -22.69 -10.10
CA VAL A 278 24.96 -23.33 -11.00
C VAL A 278 25.90 -24.32 -10.28
N SER A 279 26.23 -24.06 -9.02
CA SER A 279 27.25 -24.81 -8.26
C SER A 279 26.66 -25.69 -7.16
N GLU A 280 25.54 -25.30 -6.57
CA GLU A 280 24.88 -25.99 -5.46
C GLU A 280 23.35 -25.80 -5.53
N PRO A 281 22.52 -26.79 -5.14
CA PRO A 281 21.08 -26.57 -4.98
C PRO A 281 20.80 -25.55 -3.87
N VAL A 282 20.13 -24.46 -4.20
CA VAL A 282 19.88 -23.31 -3.30
C VAL A 282 18.48 -23.40 -2.71
N ALA A 283 18.36 -23.31 -1.38
CA ALA A 283 17.05 -23.20 -0.72
C ALA A 283 16.29 -21.95 -1.22
N CYS A 284 15.02 -22.14 -1.53
CA CYS A 284 14.14 -21.15 -2.15
C CYS A 284 12.88 -20.96 -1.29
N ASP A 285 12.43 -19.71 -1.18
CA ASP A 285 11.14 -19.37 -0.59
C ASP A 285 9.98 -19.96 -1.43
N ASP A 286 8.94 -20.47 -0.78
CA ASP A 286 7.82 -21.14 -1.45
C ASP A 286 7.06 -20.24 -2.43
N GLU A 287 6.97 -18.93 -2.16
CA GLU A 287 6.32 -17.95 -3.05
C GLU A 287 7.17 -17.71 -4.30
N LEU A 288 8.51 -17.59 -4.14
CA LEU A 288 9.44 -17.46 -5.25
C LEU A 288 9.49 -18.73 -6.11
N ALA A 289 9.54 -19.90 -5.47
CA ALA A 289 9.49 -21.18 -6.16
C ALA A 289 8.18 -21.36 -6.94
N TYR A 290 7.03 -21.00 -6.35
CA TYR A 290 5.74 -21.00 -7.05
C TYR A 290 5.74 -20.11 -8.31
N ILE A 291 6.34 -18.92 -8.24
CA ILE A 291 6.42 -18.01 -9.41
C ILE A 291 7.28 -18.61 -10.52
N ILE A 292 8.37 -19.30 -10.16
CA ILE A 292 9.25 -19.99 -11.12
C ILE A 292 8.55 -21.23 -11.71
N GLU A 293 7.80 -21.99 -10.92
CA GLU A 293 6.94 -23.11 -11.38
C GLU A 293 5.87 -22.63 -12.36
N GLN A 294 5.18 -21.51 -12.06
CA GLN A 294 4.24 -20.88 -12.99
C GLN A 294 4.95 -20.42 -14.28
N SER A 295 6.16 -19.87 -14.16
CA SER A 295 6.94 -19.42 -15.31
C SER A 295 7.32 -20.56 -16.25
N ILE A 296 7.70 -21.72 -15.69
CA ILE A 296 7.95 -22.97 -16.45
C ILE A 296 6.67 -23.42 -17.18
N GLN A 297 5.50 -23.39 -16.52
CA GLN A 297 4.22 -23.73 -17.15
C GLN A 297 3.88 -22.80 -18.33
N TYR A 298 4.11 -21.49 -18.22
CA TYR A 298 3.96 -20.57 -19.36
C TYR A 298 5.02 -20.82 -20.45
N GLY A 299 6.22 -21.28 -20.09
CA GLY A 299 7.23 -21.76 -21.03
C GLY A 299 6.81 -23.00 -21.83
N ASP A 300 6.09 -23.95 -21.21
CA ASP A 300 5.50 -25.08 -21.94
C ASP A 300 4.31 -24.65 -22.82
N ILE A 301 3.36 -23.87 -22.27
CA ILE A 301 2.17 -23.37 -23.00
C ILE A 301 2.56 -22.58 -24.25
N THR A 302 3.58 -21.73 -24.14
CA THR A 302 4.07 -20.87 -25.25
C THR A 302 5.18 -21.53 -26.08
N LYS A 303 5.59 -22.76 -25.76
CA LYS A 303 6.67 -23.51 -26.42
C LYS A 303 8.02 -22.77 -26.44
N GLY A 304 8.40 -22.16 -25.31
CA GLY A 304 9.66 -21.42 -25.15
C GLY A 304 9.68 -20.07 -25.86
N ALA A 305 8.51 -19.49 -26.15
CA ALA A 305 8.40 -18.09 -26.57
C ALA A 305 8.38 -17.15 -25.34
N PHE A 306 7.72 -17.56 -24.26
CA PHE A 306 7.99 -17.05 -22.92
C PHE A 306 9.10 -17.90 -22.28
N ASP A 307 10.17 -17.27 -21.80
CA ASP A 307 11.23 -17.95 -21.04
C ASP A 307 11.87 -16.99 -20.04
N ILE A 308 11.79 -17.32 -18.74
CA ILE A 308 12.38 -16.53 -17.67
C ILE A 308 13.91 -16.63 -17.60
N THR A 309 14.56 -17.52 -18.34
CA THR A 309 16.03 -17.64 -18.36
C THR A 309 16.71 -16.66 -19.32
N ILE A 310 16.00 -15.63 -19.79
CA ILE A 310 16.44 -14.63 -20.78
C ILE A 310 17.62 -13.74 -20.33
N GLY A 311 17.97 -13.75 -19.04
CA GLY A 311 19.02 -12.91 -18.44
C GLY A 311 20.37 -12.85 -19.19
N PRO A 312 20.91 -13.96 -19.72
CA PRO A 312 22.16 -13.94 -20.49
C PRO A 312 22.06 -13.17 -21.81
N LEU A 313 20.92 -13.26 -22.51
CA LEU A 313 20.66 -12.49 -23.72
C LEU A 313 20.44 -11.01 -23.40
N MET A 314 19.71 -10.69 -22.34
CA MET A 314 19.54 -9.31 -21.84
C MET A 314 20.89 -8.67 -21.47
N LYS A 315 21.84 -9.44 -20.92
CA LYS A 315 23.23 -9.00 -20.69
C LYS A 315 24.00 -8.82 -21.99
N LYS A 316 23.85 -9.70 -22.99
CA LYS A 316 24.52 -9.58 -24.29
C LYS A 316 24.07 -8.33 -25.05
N TRP A 317 22.76 -8.09 -25.19
CA TRP A 317 22.19 -6.93 -25.88
C TRP A 317 22.35 -5.59 -25.11
N GLY A 318 22.71 -5.64 -23.82
CA GLY A 318 23.03 -4.46 -23.02
C GLY A 318 21.84 -3.79 -22.31
N PHE A 319 20.63 -4.36 -22.41
CA PHE A 319 19.40 -3.77 -21.88
C PHE A 319 19.44 -3.52 -20.35
N PHE A 320 20.11 -4.37 -19.57
CA PHE A 320 20.29 -4.12 -18.11
C PHE A 320 21.15 -2.90 -17.75
N LYS A 321 21.88 -2.33 -18.72
CA LYS A 321 22.72 -1.13 -18.52
C LYS A 321 22.21 0.08 -19.31
N GLU A 322 21.09 -0.07 -20.02
CA GLU A 322 20.58 0.92 -21.00
C GLU A 322 21.60 1.25 -22.11
N GLN A 323 22.62 0.39 -22.29
CA GLN A 323 23.70 0.51 -23.26
C GLN A 323 23.44 -0.47 -24.41
N GLY A 324 22.35 -0.20 -25.14
CA GLY A 324 21.88 -1.04 -26.23
C GLY A 324 22.92 -1.22 -27.33
N ARG A 325 23.19 -2.49 -27.69
CA ARG A 325 24.12 -2.85 -28.78
C ARG A 325 23.60 -4.07 -29.53
N ILE A 326 24.08 -4.27 -30.76
CA ILE A 326 23.88 -5.51 -31.52
C ILE A 326 25.05 -6.46 -31.21
N PRO A 327 24.84 -7.63 -30.58
CA PRO A 327 25.87 -8.65 -30.39
C PRO A 327 26.17 -9.39 -31.70
N ASP A 328 27.38 -9.93 -31.85
CA ASP A 328 27.68 -10.79 -33.00
C ASP A 328 27.04 -12.18 -32.90
N LYS A 329 27.01 -12.93 -34.01
CA LYS A 329 26.39 -14.26 -34.07
C LYS A 329 26.99 -15.24 -33.05
N LYS A 330 28.31 -15.26 -32.88
CA LYS A 330 29.01 -16.15 -31.92
C LYS A 330 28.70 -15.76 -30.48
N GLU A 331 28.55 -14.46 -30.20
CA GLU A 331 28.13 -13.99 -28.88
C GLU A 331 26.72 -14.45 -28.50
N LEU A 332 25.79 -14.52 -29.45
CA LEU A 332 24.46 -15.07 -29.20
C LEU A 332 24.55 -16.60 -29.04
N GLU A 333 25.21 -17.29 -29.96
CA GLU A 333 25.41 -18.75 -29.91
C GLU A 333 26.07 -19.21 -28.59
N SER A 334 27.00 -18.42 -28.03
CA SER A 334 27.65 -18.72 -26.75
C SER A 334 26.72 -18.69 -25.52
N VAL A 335 25.51 -18.13 -25.63
CA VAL A 335 24.54 -18.05 -24.51
C VAL A 335 23.19 -18.71 -24.79
N LEU A 336 22.85 -19.05 -26.04
CA LEU A 336 21.56 -19.66 -26.38
C LEU A 336 21.25 -20.95 -25.58
N GLN A 337 22.24 -21.80 -25.34
CA GLN A 337 22.04 -23.03 -24.56
C GLN A 337 21.73 -22.79 -23.07
N ALA A 338 22.05 -21.59 -22.54
CA ALA A 338 21.71 -21.20 -21.18
C ALA A 338 20.28 -20.66 -21.06
N VAL A 339 19.70 -20.21 -22.18
CA VAL A 339 18.33 -19.69 -22.25
C VAL A 339 17.38 -20.84 -22.59
N SER A 340 17.08 -21.64 -21.58
CA SER A 340 15.92 -22.50 -21.55
C SER A 340 15.42 -22.66 -20.12
N TYR A 341 14.13 -22.45 -19.88
CA TYR A 341 13.49 -22.76 -18.59
C TYR A 341 13.68 -24.22 -18.16
N LYS A 342 13.98 -25.13 -19.11
CA LYS A 342 14.30 -26.55 -18.85
C LYS A 342 15.66 -26.76 -18.18
N ASN A 343 16.52 -25.74 -18.16
CA ASN A 343 17.74 -25.73 -17.35
C ASN A 343 17.45 -25.50 -15.86
N ILE A 344 16.23 -25.08 -15.48
CA ILE A 344 15.83 -24.92 -14.08
C ILE A 344 15.36 -26.26 -13.53
N HIS A 345 15.89 -26.67 -12.39
CA HIS A 345 15.41 -27.83 -11.64
C HIS A 345 14.95 -27.38 -10.25
N ILE A 346 13.81 -27.92 -9.80
CA ILE A 346 13.19 -27.61 -8.51
C ILE A 346 12.93 -28.94 -7.82
N GLU A 347 13.48 -29.12 -6.62
CA GLU A 347 13.38 -30.35 -5.82
C GLU A 347 12.77 -30.02 -4.45
N GLU A 348 11.89 -30.87 -3.92
CA GLU A 348 11.47 -30.80 -2.52
C GLU A 348 12.43 -31.65 -1.66
N LYS A 349 13.13 -31.02 -0.71
CA LYS A 349 14.04 -31.70 0.22
C LYS A 349 13.42 -31.80 1.61
N THR A 350 12.93 -32.99 1.94
CA THR A 350 12.38 -33.30 3.27
C THR A 350 13.49 -33.70 4.25
N THR A 351 13.87 -32.78 5.14
CA THR A 351 14.73 -33.07 6.29
C THR A 351 13.93 -33.59 7.48
N LYS A 352 14.25 -34.79 7.96
CA LYS A 352 13.64 -35.41 9.15
C LYS A 352 14.52 -35.22 10.38
N SER A 353 14.02 -34.52 11.39
CA SER A 353 14.68 -34.29 12.67
C SER A 353 13.93 -34.97 13.82
N LEU A 354 14.64 -35.78 14.61
CA LEU A 354 14.10 -36.42 15.81
C LEU A 354 13.62 -35.42 16.89
N LEU A 355 14.04 -34.15 16.81
CA LEU A 355 13.72 -33.10 17.78
C LEU A 355 12.83 -31.97 17.22
N ARG A 356 12.69 -31.85 15.90
CA ARG A 356 11.91 -30.79 15.23
C ARG A 356 10.83 -31.30 14.28
N GLY A 357 10.66 -32.62 14.14
CA GLY A 357 9.73 -33.23 13.20
C GLY A 357 10.28 -33.25 11.77
N SER A 358 9.39 -33.28 10.79
CA SER A 358 9.74 -33.27 9.37
C SER A 358 9.55 -31.87 8.80
N SER A 359 10.57 -31.33 8.13
CA SER A 359 10.50 -30.07 7.39
C SER A 359 10.84 -30.32 5.94
N SER A 360 10.02 -29.84 5.02
CA SER A 360 10.38 -29.76 3.59
C SER A 360 10.80 -28.33 3.26
N GLU A 361 11.76 -28.20 2.36
CA GLU A 361 12.12 -26.95 1.69
C GLU A 361 12.20 -27.21 0.18
N LYS A 362 11.85 -26.22 -0.64
CA LYS A 362 12.15 -26.28 -2.09
C LYS A 362 13.57 -25.80 -2.33
N VAL A 363 14.32 -26.53 -3.14
CA VAL A 363 15.65 -26.09 -3.61
C VAL A 363 15.70 -25.96 -5.13
N ILE A 364 16.51 -25.03 -5.63
CA ILE A 364 16.66 -24.75 -7.06
C ILE A 364 18.12 -24.94 -7.49
N SER A 365 18.32 -25.64 -8.60
CA SER A 365 19.61 -25.81 -9.28
C SER A 365 19.48 -25.54 -10.79
N PHE A 366 20.60 -25.21 -11.44
CA PHE A 366 20.66 -24.93 -12.88
C PHE A 366 21.55 -25.93 -13.63
N ALA A 367 21.02 -26.57 -14.67
CA ALA A 367 21.75 -27.53 -15.50
C ALA A 367 22.84 -26.91 -16.38
N ASN A 368 22.77 -25.59 -16.64
CA ASN A 368 23.72 -24.87 -17.48
C ASN A 368 24.41 -23.76 -16.66
N PRO A 369 25.76 -23.65 -16.70
CA PRO A 369 26.52 -22.73 -15.85
C PRO A 369 26.38 -21.24 -16.21
N HIS A 370 25.58 -20.90 -17.23
CA HIS A 370 25.27 -19.53 -17.60
C HIS A 370 23.78 -19.18 -17.49
N THR A 371 22.91 -20.12 -17.07
CA THR A 371 21.48 -19.84 -16.86
C THR A 371 21.28 -18.80 -15.76
N GLN A 372 20.44 -17.80 -16.03
CA GLN A 372 20.10 -16.72 -15.11
C GLN A 372 18.64 -16.34 -15.28
N VAL A 373 17.87 -16.41 -14.21
CA VAL A 373 16.44 -16.12 -14.16
C VAL A 373 16.17 -14.62 -14.05
N ASP A 374 15.23 -14.15 -14.84
CA ASP A 374 14.64 -12.81 -14.86
C ASP A 374 13.11 -12.96 -14.83
N LEU A 375 12.46 -12.36 -13.85
CA LEU A 375 11.00 -12.43 -13.67
C LEU A 375 10.26 -11.19 -14.22
N GLY A 376 10.93 -10.31 -14.98
CA GLY A 376 10.36 -9.04 -15.46
C GLY A 376 9.08 -9.14 -16.30
N GLY A 377 8.88 -10.28 -16.98
CA GLY A 377 7.67 -10.60 -17.77
C GLY A 377 6.57 -11.37 -17.02
N ILE A 378 6.64 -11.50 -15.69
CA ILE A 378 5.60 -12.17 -14.88
C ILE A 378 5.43 -11.59 -13.47
N GLY A 379 6.51 -11.07 -12.87
CA GLY A 379 6.53 -10.59 -11.48
C GLY A 379 5.65 -9.36 -11.24
N LYS A 380 5.42 -8.52 -12.26
CA LYS A 380 4.52 -7.37 -12.16
C LYS A 380 3.07 -7.86 -12.09
N GLY A 381 2.70 -8.78 -12.98
CA GLY A 381 1.43 -9.49 -12.92
C GLY A 381 1.21 -10.20 -11.57
N TYR A 382 2.23 -10.89 -11.04
CA TYR A 382 2.15 -11.53 -9.73
C TYR A 382 1.93 -10.53 -8.59
N ALA A 383 2.68 -9.43 -8.56
CA ALA A 383 2.52 -8.38 -7.56
C ALA A 383 1.13 -7.74 -7.60
N VAL A 384 0.56 -7.54 -8.80
CA VAL A 384 -0.83 -7.07 -8.98
C VAL A 384 -1.85 -8.06 -8.43
N ASP A 385 -1.69 -9.37 -8.67
CA ASP A 385 -2.60 -10.39 -8.12
C ASP A 385 -2.51 -10.47 -6.58
N VAL A 386 -1.32 -10.39 -6.00
CA VAL A 386 -1.13 -10.38 -4.54
C VAL A 386 -1.70 -9.10 -3.93
N ALA A 387 -1.45 -7.94 -4.55
CA ALA A 387 -2.02 -6.66 -4.12
C ALA A 387 -3.55 -6.66 -4.16
N MET A 388 -4.16 -7.21 -5.23
CA MET A 388 -5.62 -7.32 -5.32
C MET A 388 -6.19 -8.27 -4.25
N LYS A 389 -5.52 -9.40 -3.97
CA LYS A 389 -5.87 -10.29 -2.84
C LYS A 389 -5.78 -9.58 -1.48
N ARG A 390 -4.83 -8.65 -1.29
CA ARG A 390 -4.70 -7.83 -0.06
C ARG A 390 -5.82 -6.79 0.06
N LEU A 391 -6.20 -6.11 -1.03
CA LEU A 391 -7.41 -5.26 -1.07
C LEU A 391 -8.67 -6.08 -0.72
N HIS A 392 -8.80 -7.28 -1.31
CA HIS A 392 -9.95 -8.17 -1.10
C HIS A 392 -10.06 -8.70 0.33
N LYS A 393 -8.94 -8.97 1.01
CA LYS A 393 -8.92 -9.36 2.43
C LYS A 393 -9.40 -8.22 3.32
N ASN A 394 -9.04 -6.98 2.99
CA ASN A 394 -9.52 -5.76 3.63
C ASN A 394 -10.90 -5.30 3.11
N GLY A 395 -11.74 -6.20 2.60
CA GLY A 395 -13.14 -5.93 2.24
C GLY A 395 -13.39 -5.06 1.00
N ILE A 396 -12.36 -4.50 0.38
CA ILE A 396 -12.48 -3.67 -0.83
C ILE A 396 -12.87 -4.58 -2.02
N ARG A 397 -13.93 -4.20 -2.74
CA ARG A 397 -14.48 -4.97 -3.88
C ARG A 397 -14.45 -4.22 -5.21
N SER A 398 -14.49 -2.89 -5.18
CA SER A 398 -14.41 -2.03 -6.36
C SER A 398 -13.08 -1.28 -6.35
N ALA A 399 -12.12 -1.76 -7.14
CA ALA A 399 -10.78 -1.21 -7.22
C ALA A 399 -10.11 -1.56 -8.55
N LEU A 400 -9.29 -0.63 -9.05
CA LEU A 400 -8.39 -0.82 -10.17
C LEU A 400 -6.96 -0.64 -9.65
N ILE A 401 -6.10 -1.65 -9.88
CA ILE A 401 -4.65 -1.55 -9.69
C ILE A 401 -4.02 -1.40 -11.08
N ASN A 402 -2.97 -0.61 -11.20
CA ASN A 402 -2.14 -0.49 -12.40
C ASN A 402 -0.65 -0.48 -12.02
N PHE A 403 0.14 -1.33 -12.68
CA PHE A 403 1.58 -1.46 -12.48
C PHE A 403 2.29 -1.45 -13.85
N ALA A 404 2.51 -0.26 -14.39
CA ALA A 404 3.05 -0.06 -15.75
C ALA A 404 2.36 -0.95 -16.80
N GLY A 405 1.06 -0.73 -17.04
CA GLY A 405 0.29 -1.46 -18.05
C GLY A 405 -0.26 -2.82 -17.58
N ASN A 406 0.28 -3.40 -16.49
CA ASN A 406 -0.34 -4.52 -15.79
C ASN A 406 -1.49 -4.01 -14.90
N VAL A 407 -2.74 -4.24 -15.32
CA VAL A 407 -3.95 -3.76 -14.66
C VAL A 407 -4.75 -4.93 -14.08
N TYR A 408 -5.36 -4.75 -12.91
CA TYR A 408 -6.46 -5.60 -12.43
C TYR A 408 -7.65 -4.72 -12.04
N ALA A 409 -8.79 -4.94 -12.70
CA ALA A 409 -10.04 -4.23 -12.43
C ALA A 409 -11.01 -5.14 -11.66
N SER A 410 -11.05 -5.00 -10.34
CA SER A 410 -11.99 -5.71 -9.46
C SER A 410 -13.30 -4.96 -9.33
N GLY A 411 -14.40 -5.70 -9.41
CA GLY A 411 -15.76 -5.15 -9.33
C GLY A 411 -16.00 -4.08 -10.39
N SER A 412 -16.98 -3.20 -10.11
CA SER A 412 -17.37 -2.13 -11.02
C SER A 412 -17.43 -0.80 -10.25
N PRO A 413 -17.14 0.35 -10.91
CA PRO A 413 -17.37 1.66 -10.33
C PRO A 413 -18.87 1.88 -9.99
N PRO A 414 -19.22 2.65 -8.95
CA PRO A 414 -20.62 3.02 -8.66
C PRO A 414 -21.31 3.60 -9.91
N GLY A 415 -22.55 3.16 -10.15
CA GLY A 415 -23.35 3.55 -11.32
C GLY A 415 -22.89 2.98 -12.67
N ARG A 416 -21.81 2.17 -12.72
CA ARG A 416 -21.28 1.56 -13.96
C ARG A 416 -21.22 0.04 -13.85
N LYS A 417 -21.25 -0.64 -15.00
CA LYS A 417 -21.07 -2.10 -15.09
C LYS A 417 -19.59 -2.51 -15.14
N SER A 418 -18.72 -1.58 -15.51
CA SER A 418 -17.37 -1.84 -16.04
C SER A 418 -16.41 -0.69 -15.73
N TRP A 419 -15.11 -1.02 -15.68
CA TRP A 419 -14.01 -0.07 -15.82
C TRP A 419 -13.65 0.07 -17.31
N ILE A 420 -13.38 1.28 -17.77
CA ILE A 420 -13.03 1.58 -19.17
C ILE A 420 -11.51 1.69 -19.29
N ILE A 421 -10.90 0.83 -20.10
CA ILE A 421 -9.45 0.78 -20.33
C ILE A 421 -9.16 1.39 -21.70
N GLY A 422 -8.33 2.43 -21.76
CA GLY A 422 -7.79 2.96 -23.00
C GLY A 422 -6.49 2.26 -23.38
N LEU A 423 -6.30 1.89 -24.65
CA LEU A 423 -5.05 1.34 -25.18
C LEU A 423 -4.27 2.45 -25.90
N GLN A 424 -3.05 2.73 -25.44
CA GLN A 424 -2.16 3.72 -26.06
C GLN A 424 -1.78 3.31 -27.50
N ASN A 425 -1.70 4.27 -28.43
CA ASN A 425 -1.10 4.04 -29.75
C ASN A 425 0.42 3.80 -29.60
N PRO A 426 0.96 2.63 -30.01
CA PRO A 426 2.37 2.26 -29.83
C PRO A 426 3.36 3.05 -30.72
N ARG A 427 2.86 3.99 -31.52
CA ARG A 427 3.65 4.93 -32.33
C ARG A 427 3.34 6.41 -32.01
N ASN A 428 2.32 6.70 -31.19
CA ASN A 428 2.00 8.08 -30.75
C ASN A 428 1.46 8.11 -29.31
N ASN A 429 2.28 8.54 -28.36
CA ASN A 429 1.91 8.64 -26.94
C ASN A 429 0.87 9.73 -26.61
N LYS A 430 0.35 10.47 -27.61
CA LYS A 430 -0.76 11.42 -27.47
C LYS A 430 -2.11 10.88 -27.95
N GLU A 431 -2.13 9.68 -28.54
CA GLU A 431 -3.32 9.07 -29.12
C GLU A 431 -3.70 7.76 -28.42
N ILE A 432 -4.98 7.62 -28.08
CA ILE A 432 -5.57 6.35 -27.67
C ILE A 432 -6.04 5.63 -28.95
N LEU A 433 -5.49 4.44 -29.20
CA LEU A 433 -5.79 3.59 -30.36
C LEU A 433 -7.24 3.07 -30.31
N GLY A 434 -7.72 2.76 -29.11
CA GLY A 434 -9.08 2.34 -28.83
C GLY A 434 -9.31 2.10 -27.34
N SER A 435 -10.52 1.70 -26.98
CA SER A 435 -10.84 1.32 -25.60
C SER A 435 -11.72 0.07 -25.53
N PHE A 436 -11.71 -0.57 -24.36
CA PHE A 436 -12.55 -1.72 -24.04
C PHE A 436 -12.96 -1.68 -22.56
N GLU A 437 -13.89 -2.55 -22.18
CA GLU A 437 -14.53 -2.55 -20.86
C GLU A 437 -14.26 -3.86 -20.13
N ILE A 438 -13.86 -3.79 -18.85
CA ILE A 438 -13.55 -4.98 -18.03
C ILE A 438 -14.14 -4.89 -16.62
N THR A 439 -14.40 -6.06 -16.04
CA THR A 439 -14.91 -6.28 -14.67
C THR A 439 -14.43 -7.65 -14.20
N GLY A 440 -13.74 -7.72 -13.05
CA GLY A 440 -13.25 -8.98 -12.50
C GLY A 440 -12.17 -9.66 -13.37
N LYS A 441 -11.42 -8.87 -14.13
CA LYS A 441 -10.37 -9.34 -15.05
C LYS A 441 -9.10 -8.51 -14.89
N ALA A 442 -7.98 -9.11 -15.24
CA ALA A 442 -6.69 -8.48 -15.38
C ALA A 442 -6.32 -8.26 -16.85
N VAL A 443 -5.38 -7.36 -17.09
CA VAL A 443 -4.82 -7.01 -18.39
C VAL A 443 -3.32 -6.81 -18.25
N SER A 444 -2.53 -7.24 -19.23
CA SER A 444 -1.15 -6.77 -19.42
C SER A 444 -0.91 -6.42 -20.88
N THR A 445 0.01 -5.49 -21.14
CA THR A 445 0.46 -5.15 -22.49
C THR A 445 1.98 -5.18 -22.57
N SER A 446 2.52 -5.95 -23.51
CA SER A 446 3.94 -5.92 -23.88
C SER A 446 4.11 -5.07 -25.14
N GLY A 447 5.20 -4.29 -25.25
CA GLY A 447 5.37 -3.32 -26.33
C GLY A 447 6.83 -3.09 -26.73
N ASP A 448 7.09 -2.85 -28.02
CA ASP A 448 8.45 -2.59 -28.54
C ASP A 448 9.03 -1.21 -28.18
N TYR A 449 8.25 -0.36 -27.50
CA TYR A 449 8.43 1.09 -27.45
C TYR A 449 8.70 1.66 -26.06
N GLU A 450 8.62 0.86 -24.99
CA GLU A 450 8.96 1.30 -23.64
C GLU A 450 10.48 1.27 -23.39
N LYS A 451 11.12 0.14 -23.72
CA LYS A 451 12.57 -0.06 -23.63
C LYS A 451 13.08 -0.60 -24.96
N PHE A 452 13.79 0.26 -25.69
CA PHE A 452 14.41 -0.04 -26.98
C PHE A 452 15.64 0.84 -27.22
N PHE A 453 16.43 0.49 -28.21
CA PHE A 453 17.39 1.39 -28.84
C PHE A 453 17.19 1.41 -30.36
N THR A 454 17.69 2.44 -31.03
CA THR A 454 17.68 2.54 -32.50
C THR A 454 19.10 2.43 -33.02
N MET A 455 19.32 1.57 -34.02
CA MET A 455 20.62 1.41 -34.69
C MET A 455 20.38 1.27 -36.19
N ASN A 456 21.12 2.01 -37.01
CA ASN A 456 20.97 2.04 -38.48
C ASN A 456 19.53 2.32 -38.99
N GLY A 457 18.70 3.00 -38.19
CA GLY A 457 17.29 3.27 -38.49
C GLY A 457 16.32 2.14 -38.12
N GLU A 458 16.81 1.01 -37.61
CA GLU A 458 16.01 -0.10 -37.11
C GLU A 458 15.87 -0.03 -35.58
N ARG A 459 14.71 -0.46 -35.06
CA ARG A 459 14.40 -0.50 -33.62
C ARG A 459 14.73 -1.87 -33.05
N TYR A 460 15.39 -1.90 -31.92
CA TYR A 460 15.72 -3.11 -31.17
C TYR A 460 15.12 -3.00 -29.76
N SER A 461 14.00 -3.67 -29.53
CA SER A 461 13.30 -3.69 -28.25
C SER A 461 13.88 -4.71 -27.28
N HIS A 462 13.56 -4.55 -26.00
CA HIS A 462 13.99 -5.48 -24.95
C HIS A 462 13.31 -6.86 -25.00
N ILE A 463 12.29 -7.06 -25.84
CA ILE A 463 11.55 -8.32 -25.97
C ILE A 463 12.28 -9.21 -26.98
N ILE A 464 13.14 -10.08 -26.46
CA ILE A 464 14.00 -10.99 -27.21
C ILE A 464 13.32 -12.36 -27.36
N ASP A 465 13.35 -12.93 -28.56
CA ASP A 465 12.97 -14.32 -28.81
C ASP A 465 14.05 -15.28 -28.24
N PRO A 466 13.74 -16.10 -27.20
CA PRO A 466 14.69 -17.03 -26.60
C PRO A 466 15.33 -17.99 -27.61
N ARG A 467 14.58 -18.36 -28.65
CA ARG A 467 14.92 -19.41 -29.62
C ARG A 467 15.89 -18.92 -30.69
N THR A 468 15.98 -17.60 -30.91
CA THR A 468 16.84 -16.99 -31.93
C THR A 468 17.89 -16.04 -31.34
N GLY A 469 17.71 -15.60 -30.10
CA GLY A 469 18.60 -14.66 -29.41
C GLY A 469 18.47 -13.22 -29.88
N LYS A 470 17.40 -12.85 -30.59
CA LYS A 470 17.19 -11.52 -31.20
C LYS A 470 15.89 -10.85 -30.74
N PRO A 471 15.85 -9.52 -30.62
CA PRO A 471 14.60 -8.76 -30.49
C PRO A 471 13.57 -9.13 -31.55
N VAL A 472 12.31 -9.22 -31.13
CA VAL A 472 11.16 -9.48 -32.00
C VAL A 472 10.89 -8.25 -32.88
N GLN A 473 10.56 -8.48 -34.16
CA GLN A 473 10.27 -7.44 -35.16
C GLN A 473 8.82 -7.54 -35.66
N GLY A 474 8.30 -6.42 -36.17
CA GLY A 474 6.97 -6.33 -36.81
C GLY A 474 5.77 -6.34 -35.85
N ILE A 475 5.96 -6.65 -34.57
CA ILE A 475 4.92 -6.53 -33.53
C ILE A 475 5.16 -5.24 -32.74
N ALA A 476 4.16 -4.37 -32.67
CA ALA A 476 4.25 -3.09 -31.97
C ALA A 476 3.76 -3.22 -30.51
N SER A 477 2.62 -3.89 -30.29
CA SER A 477 2.12 -4.25 -28.96
C SER A 477 1.30 -5.54 -28.96
N VAL A 478 1.24 -6.19 -27.80
CA VAL A 478 0.30 -7.28 -27.50
C VAL A 478 -0.35 -7.03 -26.16
N THR A 479 -1.67 -6.87 -26.15
CA THR A 479 -2.50 -6.76 -24.95
C THR A 479 -3.24 -8.09 -24.72
N ILE A 480 -3.14 -8.65 -23.51
CA ILE A 480 -3.85 -9.87 -23.09
C ILE A 480 -4.78 -9.54 -21.92
N ILE A 481 -5.98 -10.11 -21.94
CA ILE A 481 -7.01 -10.02 -20.89
C ILE A 481 -7.24 -11.42 -20.33
N ALA A 482 -7.21 -11.59 -19.00
CA ALA A 482 -7.30 -12.88 -18.31
C ALA A 482 -7.90 -12.76 -16.89
N ASP A 483 -8.17 -13.87 -16.19
CA ASP A 483 -8.65 -13.86 -14.79
C ASP A 483 -7.59 -13.48 -13.73
N SER A 484 -6.31 -13.52 -14.10
CA SER A 484 -5.20 -13.14 -13.22
C SER A 484 -4.14 -12.34 -13.97
N ALA A 485 -3.53 -11.38 -13.29
CA ALA A 485 -2.50 -10.52 -13.86
C ALA A 485 -1.20 -11.29 -14.14
N THR A 486 -0.88 -12.29 -13.31
CA THR A 486 0.21 -13.25 -13.55
C THR A 486 0.05 -13.95 -14.91
N LYS A 487 -1.17 -14.39 -15.25
CA LYS A 487 -1.46 -15.02 -16.55
C LYS A 487 -1.35 -14.01 -17.69
N ALA A 488 -1.85 -12.79 -17.49
CA ALA A 488 -1.80 -11.75 -18.52
C ALA A 488 -0.36 -11.32 -18.87
N ASP A 489 0.52 -11.09 -17.88
CA ASP A 489 1.91 -10.61 -18.07
C ASP A 489 2.78 -11.66 -18.80
N ALA A 490 2.68 -12.93 -18.39
CA ALA A 490 3.42 -14.02 -19.01
C ALA A 490 2.92 -14.31 -20.44
N LEU A 491 1.60 -14.28 -20.67
CA LEU A 491 1.03 -14.50 -22.00
C LEU A 491 1.19 -13.30 -22.93
N SER A 492 1.18 -12.05 -22.46
CA SER A 492 1.43 -10.89 -23.35
C SER A 492 2.84 -10.97 -23.92
N THR A 493 3.81 -11.27 -23.06
CA THR A 493 5.21 -11.49 -23.45
C THR A 493 5.35 -12.69 -24.39
N GLY A 494 4.76 -13.84 -24.05
CA GLY A 494 4.82 -15.06 -24.87
C GLY A 494 4.14 -14.94 -26.23
N VAL A 495 2.97 -14.29 -26.30
CA VAL A 495 2.25 -14.02 -27.54
C VAL A 495 2.99 -13.01 -28.42
N PHE A 496 3.68 -12.02 -27.82
CA PHE A 496 4.56 -11.11 -28.54
C PHE A 496 5.67 -11.87 -29.28
N VAL A 497 6.34 -12.81 -28.59
CA VAL A 497 7.41 -13.66 -29.16
C VAL A 497 6.89 -14.75 -30.11
N LEU A 498 5.63 -15.17 -30.01
CA LEU A 498 4.97 -16.02 -31.01
C LEU A 498 4.55 -15.25 -32.28
N GLY A 499 4.45 -13.92 -32.21
CA GLY A 499 4.00 -13.06 -33.30
C GLY A 499 2.52 -13.28 -33.66
N LEU A 500 2.07 -12.53 -34.68
CA LEU A 500 0.65 -12.40 -35.06
C LEU A 500 -0.07 -13.75 -35.22
N ASN A 501 0.52 -14.69 -35.98
CA ASN A 501 -0.17 -15.91 -36.39
C ASN A 501 -0.20 -16.99 -35.30
N GLU A 502 0.94 -17.36 -34.71
CA GLU A 502 0.96 -18.37 -33.65
C GLU A 502 0.48 -17.81 -32.31
N GLY A 503 0.69 -16.52 -32.05
CA GLY A 503 0.18 -15.83 -30.87
C GLY A 503 -1.35 -15.78 -30.85
N MET A 504 -1.99 -15.40 -31.96
CA MET A 504 -3.46 -15.43 -32.05
C MET A 504 -4.01 -16.87 -32.01
N LYS A 505 -3.31 -17.86 -32.59
CA LYS A 505 -3.66 -19.29 -32.45
C LYS A 505 -3.50 -19.82 -31.01
N LEU A 506 -2.70 -19.17 -30.15
CA LEU A 506 -2.60 -19.50 -28.73
C LEU A 506 -3.78 -18.90 -27.95
N ILE A 507 -4.07 -17.60 -28.14
CA ILE A 507 -5.23 -16.94 -27.52
C ILE A 507 -6.51 -17.72 -27.83
N GLU A 508 -6.76 -18.03 -29.11
CA GLU A 508 -7.97 -18.72 -29.59
C GLU A 508 -8.13 -20.19 -29.10
N LYS A 509 -7.15 -20.72 -28.34
CA LYS A 509 -7.23 -22.03 -27.67
C LYS A 509 -7.47 -21.94 -26.16
N LEU A 510 -7.29 -20.76 -25.56
CA LEU A 510 -7.38 -20.54 -24.12
C LEU A 510 -8.73 -19.88 -23.82
N SER A 511 -9.71 -20.69 -23.39
CA SER A 511 -11.11 -20.26 -23.24
C SER A 511 -11.36 -19.16 -22.18
N ASP A 512 -10.37 -18.84 -21.35
CA ASP A 512 -10.41 -17.77 -20.34
C ASP A 512 -9.56 -16.53 -20.71
N VAL A 513 -8.95 -16.52 -21.90
CA VAL A 513 -8.00 -15.51 -22.37
C VAL A 513 -8.50 -14.85 -23.65
N GLU A 514 -8.42 -13.52 -23.67
CA GLU A 514 -8.78 -12.67 -24.81
C GLU A 514 -7.60 -11.72 -25.12
N GLY A 515 -7.51 -11.16 -26.33
CA GLY A 515 -6.35 -10.34 -26.68
C GLY A 515 -6.43 -9.48 -27.94
N ILE A 516 -5.47 -8.56 -28.02
CA ILE A 516 -5.28 -7.59 -29.09
C ILE A 516 -3.79 -7.61 -29.48
N ILE A 517 -3.50 -7.83 -30.75
CA ILE A 517 -2.15 -7.72 -31.33
C ILE A 517 -2.13 -6.52 -32.26
N VAL A 518 -1.24 -5.56 -32.00
CA VAL A 518 -0.96 -4.43 -32.89
C VAL A 518 0.37 -4.70 -33.58
N TYR A 519 0.36 -4.71 -34.91
CA TYR A 519 1.49 -5.10 -35.75
C TYR A 519 1.68 -4.14 -36.92
N GLU A 520 2.87 -4.15 -37.51
CA GLU A 520 3.17 -3.45 -38.76
C GLU A 520 2.98 -4.43 -39.93
N ASP A 521 2.28 -4.00 -40.98
CA ASP A 521 2.18 -4.77 -42.24
C ASP A 521 3.38 -4.51 -43.18
N ASP A 522 3.37 -5.10 -44.37
CA ASP A 522 4.44 -4.96 -45.37
C ASP A 522 4.68 -3.49 -45.81
N SER A 523 3.71 -2.59 -45.59
CA SER A 523 3.84 -1.14 -45.82
C SER A 523 4.34 -0.35 -44.60
N LYS A 524 4.68 -1.04 -43.50
CA LYS A 524 4.96 -0.51 -42.16
C LYS A 524 3.81 0.27 -41.54
N ALA A 525 2.59 0.08 -42.03
CA ALA A 525 1.42 0.70 -41.44
C ALA A 525 0.89 -0.15 -40.27
N LEU A 526 0.50 0.49 -39.17
CA LEU A 526 -0.12 -0.21 -38.05
C LEU A 526 -1.43 -0.88 -38.46
N ARG A 527 -1.63 -2.09 -37.94
CA ARG A 527 -2.84 -2.92 -38.06
C ARG A 527 -3.17 -3.50 -36.69
N VAL A 528 -4.47 -3.69 -36.45
CA VAL A 528 -4.99 -4.32 -35.22
C VAL A 528 -5.58 -5.68 -35.57
N LYS A 529 -5.27 -6.69 -34.74
CA LYS A 529 -5.90 -8.01 -34.78
C LYS A 529 -6.44 -8.36 -33.39
N THR A 530 -7.74 -8.60 -33.30
CA THR A 530 -8.42 -9.05 -32.09
C THR A 530 -8.75 -10.54 -32.14
N SER A 531 -8.84 -11.17 -30.97
CA SER A 531 -9.49 -12.46 -30.77
C SER A 531 -11.02 -12.37 -30.92
N ARG A 532 -11.69 -13.52 -31.06
CA ARG A 532 -13.13 -13.61 -31.29
C ARG A 532 -14.00 -12.91 -30.23
N GLY A 533 -13.69 -12.99 -28.93
CA GLY A 533 -14.47 -12.30 -27.90
C GLY A 533 -14.20 -10.80 -27.85
N MET A 534 -12.97 -10.36 -28.11
CA MET A 534 -12.65 -8.92 -28.23
C MET A 534 -13.28 -8.24 -29.45
N LYS A 535 -13.72 -9.00 -30.47
CA LYS A 535 -14.33 -8.46 -31.69
C LYS A 535 -15.66 -7.77 -31.39
N GLY A 536 -15.65 -6.44 -31.41
CA GLY A 536 -16.81 -5.58 -31.08
C GLY A 536 -16.86 -5.11 -29.62
N LEU A 537 -16.02 -5.69 -28.74
CA LEU A 537 -15.75 -5.13 -27.41
C LEU A 537 -14.65 -4.07 -27.47
N PHE A 538 -13.63 -4.26 -28.30
CA PHE A 538 -12.65 -3.23 -28.62
C PHE A 538 -13.25 -2.18 -29.56
N LYS A 539 -13.21 -0.92 -29.12
CA LYS A 539 -13.76 0.26 -29.79
C LYS A 539 -12.58 1.12 -30.26
N GLU A 540 -12.20 0.98 -31.52
CA GLU A 540 -11.16 1.83 -32.14
C GLU A 540 -11.56 3.31 -32.09
N SER A 541 -10.57 4.18 -31.86
CA SER A 541 -10.78 5.57 -31.46
C SER A 541 -10.38 6.55 -32.56
N GLN A 542 -11.34 7.38 -32.99
CA GLN A 542 -11.06 8.59 -33.78
C GLN A 542 -10.81 9.84 -32.90
N LYS A 543 -11.13 9.77 -31.61
CA LYS A 543 -10.92 10.82 -30.59
C LYS A 543 -10.77 10.15 -29.22
N ALA A 544 -9.81 10.61 -28.43
CA ALA A 544 -9.49 10.06 -27.11
C ALA A 544 -10.75 9.85 -26.23
N PRO A 545 -11.13 8.59 -25.92
CA PRO A 545 -12.31 8.30 -25.11
C PRO A 545 -12.04 8.59 -23.62
N LYS A 546 -13.10 8.80 -22.84
CA LYS A 546 -13.01 8.79 -21.37
C LYS A 546 -12.73 7.36 -20.87
N SER A 547 -11.48 7.09 -20.52
CA SER A 547 -11.05 5.88 -19.81
C SER A 547 -10.73 6.15 -18.34
N ASP A 548 -10.83 5.14 -17.49
CA ASP A 548 -10.44 5.21 -16.06
C ASP A 548 -8.92 5.09 -15.86
N VAL A 549 -8.27 4.38 -16.78
CA VAL A 549 -6.82 4.22 -16.93
C VAL A 549 -6.49 4.09 -18.42
N VAL A 550 -5.30 4.54 -18.83
CA VAL A 550 -4.74 4.22 -20.15
C VAL A 550 -3.56 3.27 -19.91
N ILE A 551 -3.56 2.13 -20.61
CA ILE A 551 -2.45 1.18 -20.57
C ILE A 551 -1.50 1.43 -21.74
N THR A 552 -0.22 1.32 -21.44
CA THR A 552 0.91 1.33 -22.38
C THR A 552 1.64 -0.02 -22.27
N GLY A 553 2.78 -0.20 -22.94
CA GLY A 553 3.57 -1.42 -22.80
C GLY A 553 4.21 -1.54 -21.41
N SER A 554 5.00 -2.61 -21.21
CA SER A 554 5.86 -2.80 -20.03
C SER A 554 7.20 -3.42 -20.43
#